data_AF-A0A531N2Q4-F1
#
_entry.id   AF-A0A531N2Q4-F1
#
_cell.length_a   1.000
_cell.length_b   1.000
_cell.length_c   1.000
_cell.angle_alpha   90.00
_cell.angle_beta   90.00
_cell.angle_gamma   90.00
#
_symmetry.space_group_name_H-M   'P 1'
#
loop_
_entity.id
_entity.type
_entity.pdbx_description
1 polymer ?
#
loop_
_entity_poly.entity_id
_entity_poly.type
_entity_poly.pdbx_seq_one_letter_code
_entity_poly.pdbx_strand_id
1 'polypeptide(L)'
;PKPSAEAATVFRFEPGRQYLAWEAVGAFLISDARRIDVQPAPGVDDALLAFPLLGPVLALLLHQRGLLVLHASAIAVTGRGAIFMGDKGAGKSTTASALIRAGHDLLTDDVVALDLADPNQPTIVPGFPQIKLAADAAAAISPGQAQVRPQVHPAIEKIQHRLRGAFSGNRVPPARIYILERGERAGITPLPPIAALPAIIKFSYVTRFGRAALSGDFAAMHLRHCSAIANHVGVCRLDVPTGIDRIGEAVALIERELAGDA
;
A
#
# COMPACT_ATOMS: atom_id res chain seq x y z
N PRO A 1 36.96 -19.91 -4.95
CA PRO A 1 36.19 -19.56 -3.74
C PRO A 1 34.69 -19.80 -3.99
N LYS A 2 34.06 -20.71 -3.23
CA LYS A 2 32.65 -21.08 -3.43
C LYS A 2 31.75 -19.82 -3.35
N PRO A 3 30.81 -19.63 -4.29
CA PRO A 3 29.85 -18.53 -4.21
C PRO A 3 28.93 -18.76 -3.00
N SER A 4 28.77 -17.72 -2.18
CA SER A 4 27.74 -17.66 -1.13
C SER A 4 26.35 -17.48 -1.78
N ALA A 5 25.32 -17.98 -1.13
CA ALA A 5 23.93 -18.09 -1.60
C ALA A 5 23.18 -16.74 -1.82
N GLU A 6 23.67 -15.89 -2.73
CA GLU A 6 23.05 -14.63 -3.17
C GLU A 6 22.99 -14.65 -4.71
N ALA A 7 21.86 -14.64 -5.43
CA ALA A 7 20.60 -13.94 -5.16
C ALA A 7 19.37 -14.69 -5.70
N ALA A 8 18.40 -15.01 -4.83
CA ALA A 8 17.11 -15.61 -5.19
C ALA A 8 16.13 -14.64 -5.90
N THR A 9 16.55 -13.40 -6.17
CA THR A 9 15.74 -12.34 -6.77
C THR A 9 16.58 -11.52 -7.74
N VAL A 10 16.05 -11.25 -8.94
CA VAL A 10 16.73 -10.51 -10.01
C VAL A 10 15.84 -9.38 -10.49
N PHE A 11 16.32 -8.14 -10.42
CA PHE A 11 15.66 -6.96 -11.00
C PHE A 11 16.57 -6.30 -12.04
N ARG A 12 16.01 -5.99 -13.20
CA ARG A 12 16.69 -5.21 -14.25
C ARG A 12 15.75 -4.13 -14.77
N PHE A 13 16.25 -2.90 -14.84
CA PHE A 13 15.47 -1.74 -15.24
C PHE A 13 16.11 -1.11 -16.47
N GLU A 14 15.38 -1.11 -17.58
CA GLU A 14 15.80 -0.59 -18.88
C GLU A 14 14.74 0.39 -19.41
N PRO A 15 15.07 1.31 -20.32
CA PRO A 15 14.07 2.15 -20.96
C PRO A 15 12.95 1.31 -21.59
N GLY A 16 11.70 1.54 -21.18
CA GLY A 16 10.53 0.81 -21.66
C GLY A 16 10.40 -0.65 -21.17
N ARG A 17 11.39 -1.23 -20.49
CA ARG A 17 11.39 -2.64 -20.08
C ARG A 17 11.84 -2.84 -18.64
N GLN A 18 10.99 -3.45 -17.82
CA GLN A 18 11.32 -3.75 -16.42
C GLN A 18 11.18 -5.25 -16.18
N TYR A 19 12.27 -5.90 -15.79
CA TYR A 19 12.30 -7.33 -15.52
C TYR A 19 12.40 -7.57 -14.02
N LEU A 20 11.51 -8.41 -13.50
CA LEU A 20 11.52 -8.86 -12.11
C LEU A 20 11.41 -10.38 -12.06
N ALA A 21 12.29 -11.05 -11.32
CA ALA A 21 12.21 -12.48 -11.11
C ALA A 21 12.49 -12.86 -9.67
N TRP A 22 11.73 -13.84 -9.19
CA TRP A 22 11.96 -14.54 -7.93
C TRP A 22 12.06 -16.02 -8.23
N GLU A 23 13.14 -16.67 -7.80
CA GLU A 23 13.43 -18.07 -8.12
C GLU A 23 12.25 -19.00 -7.78
N ALA A 24 11.64 -18.80 -6.61
CA ALA A 24 10.52 -19.61 -6.12
C ALA A 24 9.16 -19.33 -6.78
N VAL A 25 9.07 -18.32 -7.66
CA VAL A 25 7.78 -17.86 -8.23
C VAL A 25 7.79 -17.83 -9.75
N GLY A 26 8.81 -17.23 -10.35
CA GLY A 26 8.89 -16.99 -11.79
C GLY A 26 9.36 -15.58 -12.13
N ALA A 27 9.24 -15.24 -13.40
CA ALA A 27 9.69 -13.98 -13.97
C ALA A 27 8.53 -13.16 -14.56
N PHE A 28 8.68 -11.84 -14.51
CA PHE A 28 7.73 -10.84 -14.97
C PHE A 28 8.47 -9.80 -15.81
N LEU A 29 7.96 -9.52 -17.00
CA LEU A 29 8.48 -8.47 -17.87
C LEU A 29 7.38 -7.44 -18.13
N ILE A 30 7.63 -6.20 -17.68
CA ILE A 30 6.78 -5.06 -18.01
C ILE A 30 7.32 -4.41 -19.28
N SER A 31 6.48 -4.30 -20.31
CA SER A 31 6.81 -3.64 -21.59
C SER A 31 5.95 -2.40 -21.80
N ASP A 32 6.60 -1.26 -22.07
CA ASP A 32 6.02 0.05 -22.42
C ASP A 32 4.93 0.52 -21.46
N ALA A 33 5.03 0.13 -20.19
CA ALA A 33 4.03 0.39 -19.15
C ALA A 33 2.59 -0.06 -19.54
N ARG A 34 2.45 -1.04 -20.42
CA ARG A 34 1.16 -1.48 -21.00
C ARG A 34 0.91 -2.97 -20.90
N ARG A 35 1.97 -3.79 -20.98
CA ARG A 35 1.89 -5.25 -20.97
C ARG A 35 2.76 -5.83 -19.88
N ILE A 36 2.27 -6.87 -19.22
CA ILE A 36 3.06 -7.71 -18.31
C ILE A 36 3.08 -9.11 -18.92
N ASP A 37 4.25 -9.60 -19.30
CA ASP A 37 4.48 -10.99 -19.64
C ASP A 37 4.92 -11.75 -18.40
N VAL A 38 4.35 -12.95 -18.18
CA VAL A 38 4.58 -13.75 -16.97
C VAL A 38 5.10 -15.12 -17.38
N GLN A 39 6.22 -15.51 -16.79
CA GLN A 39 6.81 -16.85 -16.94
C GLN A 39 6.86 -17.50 -15.55
N PRO A 40 5.86 -18.31 -15.17
CA PRO A 40 5.85 -19.01 -13.89
C PRO A 40 7.02 -19.98 -13.77
N ALA A 41 7.54 -20.16 -12.55
CA ALA A 41 8.44 -21.27 -12.27
C ALA A 41 7.66 -22.60 -12.31
N PRO A 42 8.31 -23.74 -12.62
CA PRO A 42 7.63 -25.03 -12.68
C PRO A 42 6.89 -25.38 -11.38
N GLY A 43 5.61 -25.75 -11.49
CA GLY A 43 4.80 -26.20 -10.35
C GLY A 43 4.30 -25.10 -9.42
N VAL A 44 4.51 -23.82 -9.76
CA VAL A 44 3.96 -22.69 -8.98
C VAL A 44 2.47 -22.53 -9.25
N ASP A 45 1.68 -22.42 -8.19
CA ASP A 45 0.26 -22.13 -8.30
C ASP A 45 -0.03 -20.64 -8.59
N ASP A 46 -1.22 -20.37 -9.12
CA ASP A 46 -1.67 -19.01 -9.45
C ASP A 46 -1.70 -18.07 -8.23
N ALA A 47 -1.89 -18.62 -7.02
CA ALA A 47 -2.03 -17.81 -5.81
C ALA A 47 -0.68 -17.25 -5.34
N LEU A 48 0.38 -18.05 -5.42
CA LEU A 48 1.75 -17.65 -5.19
C LEU A 48 2.25 -16.73 -6.31
N LEU A 49 1.89 -17.01 -7.57
CA LEU A 49 2.21 -16.14 -8.71
C LEU A 49 1.55 -14.75 -8.60
N ALA A 50 0.31 -14.70 -8.13
CA ALA A 50 -0.44 -13.46 -7.94
C ALA A 50 0.20 -12.53 -6.90
N PHE A 51 1.01 -13.07 -5.96
CA PHE A 51 1.58 -12.28 -4.87
C PHE A 51 2.56 -11.18 -5.36
N PRO A 52 3.63 -11.48 -6.13
CA PRO A 52 4.45 -10.44 -6.73
C PRO A 52 3.72 -9.68 -7.86
N LEU A 53 2.83 -10.35 -8.60
CA LEU A 53 2.10 -9.73 -9.71
C LEU A 53 1.24 -8.55 -9.23
N LEU A 54 0.40 -8.77 -8.22
CA LEU A 54 -0.53 -7.77 -7.69
C LEU A 54 0.11 -6.83 -6.65
N GLY A 55 1.36 -7.06 -6.27
CA GLY A 55 2.14 -6.21 -5.38
C GLY A 55 3.22 -5.43 -6.15
N PRO A 56 4.51 -5.84 -6.03
CA PRO A 56 5.63 -5.11 -6.63
C PRO A 56 5.55 -4.91 -8.14
N VAL A 57 5.09 -5.89 -8.92
CA VAL A 57 5.02 -5.76 -10.39
C VAL A 57 3.97 -4.72 -10.79
N LEU A 58 2.77 -4.79 -10.22
CA LEU A 58 1.72 -3.80 -10.42
C LEU A 58 2.15 -2.39 -9.95
N ALA A 59 2.80 -2.30 -8.78
CA ALA A 59 3.29 -1.04 -8.26
C ALA A 59 4.29 -0.36 -9.22
N LEU A 60 5.21 -1.15 -9.80
CA LEU A 60 6.17 -0.62 -10.77
C LEU A 60 5.50 -0.20 -12.07
N LEU A 61 4.55 -1.00 -12.58
CA LEU A 61 3.74 -0.64 -13.76
C LEU A 61 3.02 0.71 -13.56
N LEU A 62 2.37 0.90 -12.41
CA LEU A 62 1.66 2.13 -12.09
C LEU A 62 2.61 3.31 -11.95
N HIS A 63 3.79 3.10 -11.36
CA HIS A 63 4.83 4.12 -11.32
C HIS A 63 5.27 4.55 -12.72
N GLN A 64 5.48 3.60 -13.64
CA GLN A 64 5.84 3.90 -15.03
C GLN A 64 4.73 4.63 -15.79
N ARG A 65 3.47 4.50 -15.36
CA ARG A 65 2.33 5.26 -15.89
C ARG A 65 2.19 6.67 -15.30
N GLY A 66 3.13 7.09 -14.45
CA GLY A 66 3.14 8.42 -13.87
C GLY A 66 2.34 8.55 -12.58
N LEU A 67 1.95 7.44 -11.92
CA LEU A 67 1.29 7.52 -10.62
C LEU A 67 2.33 7.55 -9.49
N LEU A 68 2.01 8.24 -8.40
CA LEU A 68 2.73 8.04 -7.15
C LEU A 68 2.17 6.80 -6.45
N VAL A 69 3.05 5.83 -6.15
CA VAL A 69 2.64 4.59 -5.51
C VAL A 69 3.26 4.49 -4.13
N LEU A 70 2.42 4.37 -3.10
CA LEU A 70 2.80 4.24 -1.71
C LEU A 70 2.57 2.80 -1.23
N HIS A 71 3.50 2.29 -0.42
CA HIS A 71 3.31 1.04 0.31
C HIS A 71 2.46 1.28 1.56
N ALA A 72 1.15 1.33 1.35
CA ALA A 72 0.18 1.85 2.28
C ALA A 72 -1.15 1.08 2.19
N SER A 73 -2.10 1.42 3.06
CA SER A 73 -3.50 1.01 2.93
C SER A 73 -4.36 2.28 2.83
N ALA A 74 -5.49 2.25 2.13
CA ALA A 74 -6.40 3.39 2.04
C ALA A 74 -7.87 2.99 2.23
N ILE A 75 -8.58 3.80 3.01
CA ILE A 75 -10.00 3.65 3.33
C ILE A 75 -10.75 4.91 2.88
N ALA A 76 -11.94 4.74 2.30
CA ALA A 76 -12.86 5.84 2.06
C ALA A 76 -13.67 6.12 3.33
N VAL A 77 -13.48 7.31 3.89
CA VAL A 77 -14.24 7.87 5.01
C VAL A 77 -14.97 9.09 4.49
N THR A 78 -16.31 9.11 4.59
CA THR A 78 -17.16 10.23 4.14
C THR A 78 -16.84 10.73 2.71
N GLY A 79 -16.57 9.80 1.79
CA GLY A 79 -16.27 10.12 0.38
C GLY A 79 -14.84 10.62 0.11
N ARG A 80 -13.96 10.63 1.13
CA ARG A 80 -12.55 11.02 1.01
C ARG A 80 -11.63 9.91 1.51
N GLY A 81 -10.38 9.89 1.06
CA GLY A 81 -9.46 8.82 1.41
C GLY A 81 -8.55 9.12 2.61
N ALA A 82 -8.54 8.22 3.59
CA ALA A 82 -7.53 8.15 4.64
C ALA A 82 -6.44 7.16 4.22
N ILE A 83 -5.18 7.59 4.19
CA ILE A 83 -4.04 6.75 3.78
C ILE A 83 -3.20 6.40 5.00
N PHE A 84 -2.90 5.12 5.20
CA PHE A 84 -2.12 4.61 6.33
C PHE A 84 -0.75 4.10 5.84
N MET A 85 0.31 4.80 6.23
CA MET A 85 1.72 4.44 5.99
C MET A 85 2.38 4.03 7.30
N GLY A 86 3.52 3.36 7.23
CA GLY A 86 4.25 2.93 8.41
C GLY A 86 5.10 1.72 8.12
N ASP A 87 6.03 1.41 9.01
CA ASP A 87 6.94 0.28 8.85
C ASP A 87 6.19 -1.06 8.86
N LYS A 88 6.88 -2.14 8.48
CA LYS A 88 6.31 -3.50 8.55
C LYS A 88 5.90 -3.77 10.00
N GLY A 89 4.64 -4.18 10.21
CA GLY A 89 4.11 -4.44 11.55
C GLY A 89 3.57 -3.22 12.30
N ALA A 90 3.61 -2.01 11.71
CA ALA A 90 3.02 -0.80 12.30
C ALA A 90 1.48 -0.80 12.35
N GLY A 91 0.82 -1.75 11.68
CA GLY A 91 -0.63 -1.93 11.78
C GLY A 91 -1.47 -1.40 10.61
N LYS A 92 -0.89 -1.00 9.47
CA LYS A 92 -1.63 -0.43 8.30
C LYS A 92 -2.92 -1.18 7.94
N SER A 93 -2.78 -2.47 7.60
CA SER A 93 -3.92 -3.33 7.24
C SER A 93 -4.83 -3.60 8.45
N THR A 94 -4.31 -3.58 9.68
CA THR A 94 -5.10 -3.74 10.91
C THR A 94 -5.99 -2.53 11.16
N THR A 95 -5.46 -1.31 11.03
CA THR A 95 -6.22 -0.05 11.10
C THR A 95 -7.26 0.01 9.98
N ALA A 96 -6.89 -0.37 8.75
CA ALA A 96 -7.83 -0.47 7.64
C ALA A 96 -8.97 -1.46 7.94
N SER A 97 -8.66 -2.64 8.48
CA SER A 97 -9.67 -3.63 8.90
C SER A 97 -10.58 -3.12 10.01
N ALA A 98 -10.05 -2.33 10.96
CA ALA A 98 -10.86 -1.73 12.02
C ALA A 98 -11.85 -0.69 11.49
N LEU A 99 -11.44 0.11 10.50
CA LEU A 99 -12.33 1.05 9.81
C LEU A 99 -13.38 0.35 8.95
N ILE A 100 -13.03 -0.76 8.28
CA ILE A 100 -14.01 -1.61 7.58
C ILE A 100 -15.08 -2.10 8.56
N ARG A 101 -14.68 -2.57 9.74
CA ARG A 101 -15.61 -2.98 10.80
C ARG A 101 -16.49 -1.83 11.30
N ALA A 102 -15.99 -0.60 11.26
CA ALA A 102 -16.74 0.61 11.60
C ALA A 102 -17.68 1.09 10.47
N GLY A 103 -17.73 0.38 9.32
CA GLY A 103 -18.65 0.65 8.22
C GLY A 103 -18.06 1.46 7.07
N HIS A 104 -16.76 1.67 7.04
CA HIS A 104 -16.07 2.36 5.94
C HIS A 104 -15.63 1.39 4.84
N ASP A 105 -15.37 1.91 3.65
CA ASP A 105 -15.01 1.11 2.48
C ASP A 105 -13.50 1.05 2.26
N LEU A 106 -12.99 -0.13 1.96
CA LEU A 106 -11.63 -0.29 1.42
C LEU A 106 -11.51 0.35 0.04
N LEU A 107 -10.46 1.14 -0.17
CA LEU A 107 -10.05 1.58 -1.51
C LEU A 107 -8.96 0.67 -2.07
N THR A 108 -7.93 0.39 -1.26
CA THR A 108 -6.81 -0.49 -1.63
C THR A 108 -5.97 -0.82 -0.39
N ASP A 109 -5.27 -1.96 -0.44
CA ASP A 109 -4.30 -2.39 0.56
C ASP A 109 -2.98 -2.74 -0.15
N ASP A 110 -1.85 -2.49 0.51
CA ASP A 110 -0.48 -2.76 0.05
C ASP A 110 0.05 -1.83 -1.06
N VAL A 111 -0.79 -1.48 -2.05
CA VAL A 111 -0.46 -0.64 -3.21
C VAL A 111 -1.47 0.51 -3.31
N VAL A 112 -1.15 1.66 -2.70
CA VAL A 112 -1.95 2.89 -2.82
C VAL A 112 -1.39 3.71 -3.98
N ALA A 113 -2.16 3.85 -5.05
CA ALA A 113 -1.80 4.66 -6.19
C ALA A 113 -2.52 6.01 -6.17
N LEU A 114 -1.77 7.08 -6.36
CA LEU A 114 -2.24 8.45 -6.42
C LEU A 114 -2.03 8.98 -7.84
N ASP A 115 -3.13 9.43 -8.45
CA ASP A 115 -3.13 10.13 -9.72
C ASP A 115 -3.00 11.63 -9.45
N LEU A 116 -1.96 12.22 -10.05
CA LEU A 116 -1.56 13.62 -9.86
C LEU A 116 -1.52 14.37 -11.19
N ALA A 117 -2.23 13.86 -12.21
CA ALA A 117 -2.34 14.52 -13.51
C ALA A 117 -2.92 15.93 -13.40
N ASP A 118 -3.88 16.15 -12.49
CA ASP A 118 -4.28 17.48 -12.01
C ASP A 118 -3.63 17.74 -10.63
N PRO A 119 -2.63 18.62 -10.53
CA PRO A 119 -1.96 18.94 -9.27
C PRO A 119 -2.90 19.49 -8.18
N ASN A 120 -4.02 20.10 -8.57
CA ASN A 120 -4.99 20.68 -7.63
C ASN A 120 -6.03 19.66 -7.15
N GLN A 121 -6.15 18.51 -7.84
CA GLN A 121 -7.15 17.49 -7.57
C GLN A 121 -6.51 16.10 -7.55
N PRO A 122 -5.61 15.83 -6.58
CA PRO A 122 -5.07 14.49 -6.40
C PRO A 122 -6.21 13.49 -6.15
N THR A 123 -6.12 12.31 -6.74
CA THR A 123 -7.10 11.24 -6.48
C THR A 123 -6.42 9.92 -6.14
N ILE A 124 -7.01 9.19 -5.20
CA ILE A 124 -6.66 7.79 -4.93
C ILE A 124 -7.33 6.93 -5.99
N VAL A 125 -6.53 6.10 -6.66
CA VAL A 125 -7.04 5.09 -7.58
C VAL A 125 -7.36 3.83 -6.78
N PRO A 126 -8.61 3.34 -6.82
CA PRO A 126 -8.99 2.12 -6.10
C PRO A 126 -8.28 0.92 -6.70
N GLY A 127 -7.93 -0.03 -5.83
CA GLY A 127 -7.27 -1.27 -6.20
C GLY A 127 -8.28 -2.38 -6.48
N PHE A 128 -8.11 -3.50 -5.80
CA PHE A 128 -9.02 -4.65 -5.87
C PHE A 128 -9.51 -4.98 -4.46
N PRO A 129 -10.69 -5.64 -4.31
CA PRO A 129 -11.33 -5.89 -3.00
C PRO A 129 -10.60 -6.98 -2.21
N GLN A 130 -9.38 -6.69 -1.77
CA GLN A 130 -8.54 -7.63 -1.04
C GLN A 130 -7.71 -6.91 0.03
N ILE A 131 -7.60 -7.54 1.19
CA ILE A 131 -6.78 -7.06 2.31
C ILE A 131 -5.89 -8.20 2.85
N LYS A 132 -4.67 -7.87 3.28
CA LYS A 132 -3.70 -8.84 3.85
C LYS A 132 -3.62 -8.69 5.37
N LEU A 133 -4.14 -9.67 6.11
CA LEU A 133 -4.23 -9.62 7.57
C LEU A 133 -3.45 -10.75 8.23
N ALA A 134 -2.87 -10.46 9.40
CA ALA A 134 -2.45 -11.50 10.33
C ALA A 134 -3.68 -12.14 10.97
N ALA A 135 -3.54 -13.34 11.54
CA ALA A 135 -4.67 -14.12 12.05
C ALA A 135 -5.49 -13.39 13.12
N ASP A 136 -4.83 -12.64 14.00
CA ASP A 136 -5.44 -11.82 15.05
C ASP A 136 -6.26 -10.65 14.49
N ALA A 137 -5.74 -9.94 13.49
CA ALA A 137 -6.44 -8.87 12.80
C ALA A 137 -7.60 -9.38 11.93
N ALA A 138 -7.46 -10.58 11.35
CA ALA A 138 -8.50 -11.20 10.54
C ALA A 138 -9.76 -11.55 11.35
N ALA A 139 -9.62 -11.88 12.63
CA ALA A 139 -10.75 -12.14 13.53
C ALA A 139 -11.68 -10.93 13.70
N ALA A 140 -11.22 -9.73 13.35
CA ALA A 140 -12.02 -8.51 13.40
C ALA A 140 -12.96 -8.31 12.19
N ILE A 141 -12.78 -9.05 11.09
CA ILE A 141 -13.69 -8.98 9.94
C ILE A 141 -14.91 -9.88 10.21
N SER A 142 -16.12 -9.34 10.05
CA SER A 142 -17.33 -10.11 10.28
C SER A 142 -17.47 -11.31 9.32
N PRO A 143 -17.92 -12.48 9.81
CA PRO A 143 -18.21 -13.63 8.96
C PRO A 143 -19.15 -13.25 7.81
N GLY A 144 -18.80 -13.66 6.58
CA GLY A 144 -19.60 -13.38 5.37
C GLY A 144 -19.22 -12.10 4.60
N GLN A 145 -18.52 -11.15 5.24
CA GLN A 145 -18.00 -9.94 4.55
C GLN A 145 -16.73 -10.21 3.73
N ALA A 146 -16.02 -11.30 4.03
CA ALA A 146 -14.82 -11.68 3.31
C ALA A 146 -14.72 -13.20 3.09
N GLN A 147 -14.09 -13.56 1.98
CA GLN A 147 -13.65 -14.92 1.68
C GLN A 147 -12.15 -15.02 2.00
N VAL A 148 -11.81 -15.89 2.95
CA VAL A 148 -10.42 -16.25 3.25
C VAL A 148 -9.84 -17.00 2.05
N ARG A 149 -8.70 -16.54 1.54
CA ARG A 149 -7.96 -17.23 0.48
C ARG A 149 -7.00 -18.25 1.13
N PRO A 150 -6.69 -19.36 0.46
CA PRO A 150 -5.69 -20.31 0.96
C PRO A 150 -4.36 -19.62 1.28
N GLN A 151 -3.66 -20.12 2.28
CA GLN A 151 -2.30 -19.67 2.56
C GLN A 151 -1.42 -19.99 1.35
N VAL A 152 -0.81 -18.95 0.77
CA VAL A 152 -0.06 -19.06 -0.49
C VAL A 152 1.36 -19.61 -0.31
N HIS A 153 1.95 -19.45 0.88
CA HIS A 153 3.26 -20.00 1.23
C HIS A 153 3.47 -19.97 2.74
N PRO A 154 4.13 -20.96 3.38
CA PRO A 154 4.36 -20.98 4.83
C PRO A 154 5.12 -19.76 5.37
N ALA A 155 6.05 -19.22 4.59
CA ALA A 155 6.79 -18.00 4.95
C ALA A 155 5.97 -16.70 4.85
N ILE A 156 4.75 -16.75 4.32
CA ILE A 156 3.83 -15.63 4.25
C ILE A 156 2.80 -15.80 5.37
N GLU A 157 3.06 -15.11 6.48
CA GLU A 157 2.23 -15.17 7.69
C GLU A 157 0.85 -14.53 7.51
N LYS A 158 0.76 -13.52 6.64
CA LYS A 158 -0.49 -12.79 6.40
C LYS A 158 -1.36 -13.52 5.38
N ILE A 159 -2.60 -13.76 5.75
CA ILE A 159 -3.61 -14.38 4.89
C ILE A 159 -4.33 -13.30 4.08
N GLN A 160 -4.66 -13.62 2.83
CA GLN A 160 -5.41 -12.73 1.94
C GLN A 160 -6.91 -12.93 2.15
N HIS A 161 -7.64 -11.85 2.36
CA HIS A 161 -9.10 -11.85 2.50
C HIS A 161 -9.70 -11.09 1.31
N ARG A 162 -10.47 -11.77 0.47
CA ARG A 162 -11.24 -11.13 -0.61
C ARG A 162 -12.54 -10.60 -0.02
N LEU A 163 -12.75 -9.30 -0.09
CA LEU A 163 -13.98 -8.67 0.40
C LEU A 163 -15.15 -8.93 -0.58
N ARG A 164 -16.34 -9.16 -0.02
CA ARG A 164 -17.62 -9.32 -0.77
C ARG A 164 -18.49 -8.05 -0.69
N GLY A 165 -18.09 -7.09 0.13
CA GLY A 165 -18.66 -5.76 0.35
C GLY A 165 -17.62 -4.91 1.07
N ALA A 166 -17.98 -3.72 1.58
CA ALA A 166 -17.03 -2.83 2.25
C ALA A 166 -15.78 -2.48 1.39
N PHE A 167 -16.02 -2.27 0.09
CA PHE A 167 -15.02 -1.87 -0.89
C PHE A 167 -15.63 -0.86 -1.84
N SER A 168 -14.88 0.21 -2.13
CA SER A 168 -15.29 1.25 -3.07
C SER A 168 -14.42 1.23 -4.31
N GLY A 169 -15.07 1.09 -5.47
CA GLY A 169 -14.44 1.21 -6.78
C GLY A 169 -14.35 2.64 -7.31
N ASN A 170 -14.69 3.64 -6.49
CA ASN A 170 -14.67 5.05 -6.88
C ASN A 170 -13.31 5.68 -6.60
N ARG A 171 -12.87 6.57 -7.50
CA ARG A 171 -11.76 7.48 -7.21
C ARG A 171 -12.21 8.53 -6.22
N VAL A 172 -11.39 8.80 -5.20
CA VAL A 172 -11.70 9.78 -4.16
C VAL A 172 -10.49 10.68 -3.89
N PRO A 173 -10.69 11.95 -3.48
CA PRO A 173 -9.59 12.80 -3.08
C PRO A 173 -8.97 12.28 -1.76
N PRO A 174 -7.64 12.29 -1.60
CA PRO A 174 -7.01 11.99 -0.32
C PRO A 174 -7.26 13.13 0.67
N ALA A 175 -7.72 12.81 1.88
CA ALA A 175 -7.96 13.79 2.94
C ALA A 175 -6.80 13.93 3.92
N ARG A 176 -6.18 12.80 4.29
CA ARG A 176 -5.06 12.73 5.24
C ARG A 176 -4.16 11.53 4.97
N ILE A 177 -2.89 11.70 5.29
CA ILE A 177 -1.91 10.62 5.35
C ILE A 177 -1.47 10.44 6.81
N TYR A 178 -1.65 9.24 7.33
CA TYR A 178 -1.27 8.85 8.68
C TYR A 178 -0.02 7.98 8.65
N ILE A 179 1.04 8.40 9.31
CA ILE A 179 2.21 7.57 9.61
C ILE A 179 1.95 6.88 10.94
N LEU A 180 1.81 5.56 10.89
CA LEU A 180 1.51 4.75 12.05
C LEU A 180 2.75 4.53 12.92
N GLU A 181 2.62 4.84 14.20
CA GLU A 181 3.55 4.46 15.26
C GLU A 181 2.79 3.71 16.36
N ARG A 182 3.49 2.91 17.17
CA ARG A 182 2.86 2.27 18.33
C ARG A 182 2.94 3.20 19.52
N GLY A 183 1.82 3.35 20.22
CA GLY A 183 1.71 4.14 21.43
C GLY A 183 0.94 3.45 22.54
N GLU A 184 0.89 4.10 23.70
CA GLU A 184 0.06 3.67 24.84
C GLU A 184 -1.42 4.07 24.66
N ARG A 185 -1.68 5.15 23.94
CA ARG A 185 -3.01 5.71 23.66
C ARG A 185 -3.07 6.19 22.22
N ALA A 186 -4.29 6.26 21.69
CA ALA A 186 -4.48 6.82 20.38
C ALA A 186 -4.21 8.34 20.39
N GLY A 187 -3.49 8.84 19.39
CA GLY A 187 -3.15 10.25 19.27
C GLY A 187 -2.83 10.64 17.83
N ILE A 188 -3.18 11.87 17.45
CA ILE A 188 -2.90 12.42 16.11
C ILE A 188 -2.06 13.68 16.28
N THR A 189 -0.89 13.70 15.66
CA THR A 189 0.04 14.83 15.70
C THR A 189 0.38 15.25 14.26
N PRO A 190 0.07 16.47 13.83
CA PRO A 190 0.47 16.96 12.51
C PRO A 190 1.99 16.93 12.32
N LEU A 191 2.44 16.52 11.14
CA LEU A 191 3.85 16.63 10.75
C LEU A 191 4.08 17.92 9.96
N PRO A 192 5.17 18.66 10.24
CA PRO A 192 5.57 19.76 9.38
C PRO A 192 6.01 19.23 8.00
N PRO A 193 5.90 20.03 6.92
CA PRO A 193 6.27 19.62 5.56
C PRO A 193 7.70 19.04 5.44
N ILE A 194 8.64 19.58 6.21
CA ILE A 194 10.04 19.12 6.25
C ILE A 194 10.19 17.67 6.74
N ALA A 195 9.25 17.19 7.57
CA ALA A 195 9.20 15.80 8.03
C ALA A 195 8.30 14.93 7.13
N ALA A 196 7.25 15.51 6.54
CA ALA A 196 6.31 14.83 5.67
C ALA A 196 6.95 14.29 4.38
N LEU A 197 7.75 15.11 3.68
CA LEU A 197 8.36 14.73 2.40
C LEU A 197 9.30 13.51 2.53
N PRO A 198 10.28 13.46 3.45
CA PRO A 198 11.11 12.28 3.66
C PRO A 198 10.29 11.03 4.01
N ALA A 199 9.20 11.16 4.76
CA ALA A 199 8.34 10.04 5.09
C ALA A 199 7.60 9.49 3.87
N ILE A 200 7.05 10.35 3.02
CA ILE A 200 6.39 9.95 1.76
C ILE A 200 7.40 9.27 0.84
N ILE A 201 8.62 9.78 0.74
CA ILE A 201 9.70 9.14 -0.03
C ILE A 201 10.01 7.75 0.55
N LYS A 202 10.24 7.65 1.87
CA LYS A 202 10.53 6.38 2.56
C LYS A 202 9.48 5.32 2.27
N PHE A 203 8.20 5.69 2.29
CA PHE A 203 7.09 4.76 2.08
C PHE A 203 6.61 4.68 0.63
N SER A 204 7.27 5.37 -0.30
CA SER A 204 7.03 5.19 -1.74
C SER A 204 7.49 3.82 -2.17
N TYR A 205 6.61 3.08 -2.85
CA TYR A 205 6.82 1.69 -3.18
C TYR A 205 8.07 1.47 -4.05
N VAL A 206 8.33 2.39 -4.98
CA VAL A 206 9.47 2.31 -5.92
C VAL A 206 10.84 2.27 -5.22
N THR A 207 10.96 2.84 -4.01
CA THR A 207 12.22 2.82 -3.25
C THR A 207 12.69 1.42 -2.88
N ARG A 208 11.76 0.45 -2.85
CA ARG A 208 12.06 -0.97 -2.58
C ARG A 208 12.88 -1.63 -3.69
N PHE A 209 12.92 -1.03 -4.88
CA PHE A 209 13.71 -1.49 -6.02
C PHE A 209 15.10 -0.83 -6.10
N GLY A 210 15.42 0.04 -5.15
CA GLY A 210 16.68 0.75 -5.10
C GLY A 210 16.81 1.84 -6.17
N ARG A 211 18.02 2.41 -6.27
CA ARG A 211 18.30 3.57 -7.14
C ARG A 211 18.10 3.26 -8.63
N ALA A 212 18.27 2.02 -9.06
CA ALA A 212 18.16 1.64 -10.46
C ALA A 212 16.75 1.87 -11.03
N ALA A 213 15.70 1.71 -10.22
CA ALA A 213 14.32 1.99 -10.61
C ALA A 213 13.95 3.49 -10.59
N LEU A 214 14.80 4.32 -9.99
CA LEU A 214 14.64 5.78 -9.90
C LEU A 214 15.77 6.46 -10.66
N SER A 215 15.77 6.33 -11.99
CA SER A 215 16.76 6.95 -12.88
C SER A 215 16.11 8.00 -13.79
N GLY A 216 16.90 9.02 -14.14
CA GLY A 216 16.49 10.09 -15.06
C GLY A 216 15.17 10.75 -14.69
N ASP A 217 14.26 10.84 -15.66
CA ASP A 217 12.97 11.51 -15.52
C ASP A 217 12.06 10.88 -14.47
N PHE A 218 12.18 9.57 -14.22
CA PHE A 218 11.38 8.89 -13.18
C PHE A 218 11.73 9.39 -11.78
N ALA A 219 13.02 9.63 -11.50
CA ALA A 219 13.44 10.18 -10.21
C ALA A 219 12.90 11.59 -9.99
N ALA A 220 12.99 12.44 -11.02
CA ALA A 220 12.49 13.81 -10.95
C ALA A 220 10.96 13.85 -10.80
N MET A 221 10.24 13.03 -11.56
CA MET A 221 8.79 12.86 -11.44
C MET A 221 8.39 12.36 -10.05
N HIS A 222 9.05 11.33 -9.53
CA HIS A 222 8.79 10.77 -8.20
C HIS A 222 8.94 11.83 -7.11
N LEU A 223 10.02 12.61 -7.15
CA LEU A 223 10.26 13.67 -6.18
C LEU A 223 9.20 14.77 -6.26
N ARG A 224 8.83 15.20 -7.48
CA ARG A 224 7.75 16.18 -7.70
C ARG A 224 6.43 15.69 -7.11
N HIS A 225 6.08 14.43 -7.34
CA HIS A 225 4.85 13.85 -6.79
C HIS A 225 4.87 13.75 -5.27
N CYS A 226 6.00 13.32 -4.67
CA CYS A 226 6.14 13.29 -3.22
C CYS A 226 5.97 14.69 -2.61
N SER A 227 6.57 15.71 -3.23
CA SER A 227 6.45 17.10 -2.78
C SER A 227 5.04 17.63 -2.94
N ALA A 228 4.37 17.35 -4.06
CA ALA A 228 2.98 17.76 -4.28
C ALA A 228 2.07 17.19 -3.18
N ILE A 229 2.17 15.89 -2.90
CA ILE A 229 1.33 15.26 -1.86
C ILE A 229 1.65 15.79 -0.46
N ALA A 230 2.94 16.00 -0.14
CA ALA A 230 3.34 16.57 1.16
C ALA A 230 2.72 17.95 1.42
N ASN A 231 2.51 18.73 0.35
CA ASN A 231 1.98 20.10 0.45
C ASN A 231 0.45 20.18 0.43
N HIS A 232 -0.27 19.19 -0.13
CA HIS A 232 -1.73 19.30 -0.35
C HIS A 232 -2.59 18.44 0.58
N VAL A 233 -2.11 17.27 1.02
CA VAL A 233 -2.98 16.27 1.70
C VAL A 233 -2.92 16.39 3.23
N GLY A 234 -1.85 16.97 3.77
CA GLY A 234 -1.58 16.95 5.21
C GLY A 234 -1.13 15.56 5.68
N VAL A 235 -0.01 15.54 6.40
CA VAL A 235 0.56 14.31 6.95
C VAL A 235 0.53 14.41 8.47
N CYS A 236 0.03 13.38 9.13
CA CYS A 236 -0.04 13.28 10.58
C CYS A 236 0.66 11.99 11.03
N ARG A 237 1.22 12.00 12.23
CA ARG A 237 1.51 10.77 12.96
C ARG A 237 0.23 10.32 13.61
N LEU A 238 -0.09 9.03 13.49
CA LEU A 238 -1.12 8.37 14.25
C LEU A 238 -0.47 7.37 15.20
N ASP A 239 -0.50 7.69 16.48
CA ASP A 239 -0.13 6.76 17.54
C ASP A 239 -1.27 5.73 17.67
N VAL A 240 -0.98 4.46 17.40
CA VAL A 240 -1.94 3.36 17.49
C VAL A 240 -1.74 2.66 18.84
N PRO A 241 -2.78 2.56 19.68
CA PRO A 241 -2.66 1.92 20.98
C PRO A 241 -2.27 0.45 20.82
N THR A 242 -1.43 -0.05 21.72
CA THR A 242 -1.10 -1.47 21.78
C THR A 242 -2.33 -2.26 22.24
N GLY A 243 -2.64 -3.34 21.51
CA GLY A 243 -3.83 -4.18 21.77
C GLY A 243 -4.92 -4.00 20.71
N ILE A 244 -5.39 -5.10 20.13
CA ILE A 244 -6.40 -5.09 19.05
C ILE A 244 -7.78 -4.62 19.55
N ASP A 245 -8.06 -4.82 20.83
CA ASP A 245 -9.26 -4.38 21.54
C ASP A 245 -9.36 -2.85 21.63
N ARG A 246 -8.22 -2.15 21.66
CA ARG A 246 -8.13 -0.69 21.79
C ARG A 246 -8.05 0.05 20.46
N ILE A 247 -7.99 -0.67 19.33
CA ILE A 247 -7.90 -0.06 17.99
C ILE A 247 -9.07 0.91 17.69
N GLY A 248 -10.21 0.73 18.36
CA GLY A 248 -11.36 1.63 18.26
C GLY A 248 -11.08 3.06 18.68
N GLU A 249 -10.10 3.30 19.58
CA GLU A 249 -9.68 4.65 19.95
C GLU A 249 -9.09 5.40 18.74
N ALA A 250 -8.28 4.72 17.92
CA ALA A 250 -7.68 5.30 16.72
C ALA A 250 -8.76 5.54 15.65
N VAL A 251 -9.71 4.62 15.48
CA VAL A 251 -10.84 4.78 14.55
C VAL A 251 -11.64 6.04 14.88
N ALA A 252 -12.04 6.21 16.13
CA ALA A 252 -12.84 7.36 16.56
C ALA A 252 -12.09 8.70 16.44
N LEU A 253 -10.76 8.70 16.52
CA LEU A 253 -9.96 9.90 16.25
C LEU A 253 -9.92 10.24 14.76
N ILE A 254 -9.69 9.25 13.90
CA ILE A 254 -9.68 9.44 12.44
C ILE A 254 -11.03 9.96 11.96
N GLU A 255 -12.13 9.36 12.43
CA GLU A 255 -13.48 9.79 12.05
C GLU A 255 -13.75 11.24 12.44
N ARG A 256 -13.39 11.66 13.66
CA ARG A 256 -13.56 13.04 14.13
C ARG A 256 -12.72 14.04 13.34
N GLU A 257 -11.44 13.73 13.11
CA GLU A 257 -10.56 14.58 12.32
C GLU A 257 -11.09 14.74 10.88
N LEU A 258 -11.58 13.66 10.28
CA LEU A 258 -12.11 13.67 8.92
C LEU A 258 -13.56 14.17 8.82
N ALA A 259 -14.29 14.30 9.93
CA ALA A 259 -15.57 15.00 9.98
C ALA A 259 -15.40 16.53 10.04
N GLY A 260 -14.23 17.01 10.49
CA GLY A 260 -13.95 18.43 10.72
C GLY A 260 -14.17 18.88 12.18
N ASP A 261 -14.29 17.94 13.12
CA ASP A 261 -14.57 18.18 14.55
C ASP A 261 -13.29 18.25 15.42
N ALA A 262 -12.16 18.70 14.86
CA ALA A 262 -10.85 18.74 15.54
C ALA A 262 -10.18 20.11 15.48
#